data_AF-A0A392UD51-F1
#
_entry.id   AF-A0A392UD51-F1
#
_cell.length_a   1.000
_cell.length_b   1.000
_cell.length_c   1.000
_cell.angle_alpha   90.00
_cell.angle_beta   90.00
_cell.angle_gamma   90.00
#
_symmetry.space_group_name_H-M   'P 1'
#
loop_
_entity.id
_entity.type
_entity.pdbx_description
1 polymer ?
#
loop_
_entity_poly.entity_id
_entity_poly.type
_entity_poly.pdbx_seq_one_letter_code
_entity_poly.pdbx_strand_id
1 'polypeptide(L)' 'MLKCWRDVPGYKLFVREKWNSFQIDDWGGYVLKEKLKMIKGALTDWHKTHVQNLPSRIESLKDR' A
#
# COMPACT_ATOMS: atom_id res chain seq x y z
N MET A 1 8.40 12.48 -0.95
CA MET A 1 7.23 12.25 -0.08
C MET A 1 7.29 10.80 0.43
N LEU A 2 8.05 10.53 1.51
CA LEU A 2 8.45 9.15 1.92
C LEU A 2 8.30 8.87 3.43
N LYS A 3 7.42 9.58 4.12
CA LYS A 3 7.11 9.30 5.53
C LYS A 3 5.60 9.40 5.66
N CYS A 4 4.95 8.33 6.10
CA CYS A 4 3.59 8.24 6.69
C CYS A 4 2.80 6.98 6.28
N TRP A 5 3.30 6.07 5.42
CA TRP A 5 2.52 4.86 5.07
C TRP A 5 2.15 4.03 6.30
N ARG A 6 3.08 3.88 7.24
CA ARG A 6 2.87 3.17 8.50
C ARG A 6 1.76 3.80 9.36
N ASP A 7 1.55 5.10 9.21
CA ASP A 7 0.64 5.90 10.03
C ASP A 7 -0.76 5.98 9.40
N VAL A 8 -0.93 5.50 8.15
CA VAL A 8 -2.24 5.39 7.51
C VAL A 8 -3.01 4.23 8.17
N PRO A 9 -4.22 4.48 8.71
CA PRO A 9 -5.08 3.43 9.24
C PRO A 9 -5.27 2.30 8.23
N GLY A 10 -5.14 1.05 8.69
CA GLY A 10 -5.27 -0.13 7.83
C GLY A 10 -3.98 -0.57 7.12
N TYR A 11 -2.89 0.23 7.14
CA TYR A 11 -1.63 -0.14 6.46
C TYR A 11 -1.10 -1.52 6.87
N LYS A 12 -0.99 -1.77 8.19
CA LYS A 12 -0.46 -3.04 8.71
C LYS A 12 -1.32 -4.23 8.30
N LEU A 13 -2.65 -4.06 8.34
CA LEU A 13 -3.60 -5.09 7.94
C LEU A 13 -3.48 -5.37 6.44
N PHE A 14 -3.49 -4.32 5.62
CA PHE A 14 -3.33 -4.41 4.16
C PHE A 14 -2.05 -5.15 3.77
N VAL A 15 -0.91 -4.78 4.36
CA VAL A 15 0.38 -5.43 4.10
C VAL A 15 0.33 -6.91 4.47
N ARG A 16 -0.23 -7.25 5.63
CA ARG A 16 -0.34 -8.66 6.09
C ARG A 16 -1.21 -9.49 5.17
N GLU A 17 -2.39 -8.99 4.80
CA GLU A 17 -3.33 -9.71 3.93
C GLU A 17 -2.75 -9.91 2.53
N LYS A 18 -2.18 -8.86 1.93
CA LYS A 18 -1.54 -8.96 0.62
C LYS A 18 -0.37 -9.91 0.63
N TRP A 19 0.51 -9.82 1.64
CA TRP A 19 1.67 -10.70 1.78
C TRP A 19 1.28 -12.18 1.84
N ASN A 20 0.25 -12.51 2.62
CA ASN A 20 -0.25 -13.87 2.75
C ASN A 20 -0.99 -14.35 1.50
N SER A 21 -1.59 -13.44 0.71
CA SER A 21 -2.26 -13.77 -0.54
C SER A 21 -1.31 -14.10 -1.69
N PHE A 22 -0.06 -13.65 -1.64
CA PHE A 22 0.91 -13.93 -2.68
C PHE A 22 1.37 -15.38 -2.62
N GLN A 23 0.89 -16.19 -3.57
CA GLN A 23 1.35 -17.54 -3.80
C GLN A 23 2.32 -17.52 -4.97
N ILE A 24 3.58 -17.87 -4.72
CA ILE A 24 4.66 -17.95 -5.71
C ILE A 24 5.50 -19.16 -5.31
N ASP A 25 5.67 -20.09 -6.23
CA ASP A 25 6.43 -21.32 -6.01
C ASP A 25 7.72 -21.29 -6.85
N ASP A 26 8.86 -21.18 -6.18
CA ASP A 26 10.20 -21.23 -6.76
C ASP A 26 11.25 -21.33 -5.62
N TRP A 27 12.55 -21.17 -5.93
CA TRP A 27 13.59 -21.00 -4.93
C TRP A 27 13.34 -19.77 -4.05
N GLY A 28 13.62 -19.88 -2.74
CA GLY A 28 13.28 -18.87 -1.75
C GLY A 28 13.76 -17.45 -2.07
N GLY A 29 14.92 -17.30 -2.73
CA GLY A 29 15.43 -16.00 -3.18
C GLY A 29 14.55 -15.35 -4.25
N TYR A 30 14.05 -16.16 -5.20
CA TYR A 30 13.12 -15.70 -6.23
C TYR A 30 11.75 -15.37 -5.63
N VAL A 31 11.22 -16.26 -4.80
CA VAL A 31 9.94 -16.05 -4.10
C VAL A 31 9.96 -14.74 -3.32
N LEU A 32 11.02 -14.48 -2.55
CA LEU A 32 11.15 -13.24 -1.79
C LEU A 32 11.20 -12.00 -2.69
N LYS A 33 12.01 -12.04 -3.74
CA LYS A 33 12.14 -10.94 -4.72
C LYS A 33 10.79 -10.59 -5.35
N GLU A 34 10.04 -11.59 -5.81
CA GLU A 34 8.77 -11.37 -6.48
C GLU A 34 7.67 -10.92 -5.51
N LYS A 35 7.60 -11.49 -4.30
CA LYS A 35 6.70 -10.99 -3.24
C LYS A 35 6.96 -9.52 -2.90
N LEU A 36 8.23 -9.10 -2.84
CA LEU A 36 8.60 -7.70 -2.61
C LEU A 36 8.19 -6.77 -3.77
N LYS A 37 8.30 -7.23 -5.03
CA LYS A 37 7.79 -6.47 -6.18
C LYS A 37 6.28 -6.32 -6.14
N MET A 38 5.56 -7.40 -5.86
CA MET A 38 4.09 -7.39 -5.80
C MET A 38 3.59 -6.47 -4.69
N ILE A 39 4.19 -6.52 -3.49
CA ILE A 39 3.75 -5.65 -2.39
C ILE A 39 4.05 -4.17 -2.66
N LYS A 40 5.16 -3.85 -3.35
CA LYS A 40 5.45 -2.49 -3.80
C LYS A 40 4.38 -1.96 -4.74
N GLY A 41 3.94 -2.76 -5.72
CA GLY A 41 2.85 -2.41 -6.63
C GLY A 41 1.54 -2.21 -5.90
N ALA A 42 1.13 -3.20 -5.10
CA ALA A 42 -0.11 -3.16 -4.33
C ALA A 42 -0.18 -1.94 -3.40
N LEU A 43 0.92 -1.60 -2.73
CA LEU A 43 0.98 -0.41 -1.87
C LEU A 43 0.90 0.91 -2.66
N THR A 44 1.45 0.95 -3.87
CA THR A 44 1.36 2.14 -4.74
C THR A 44 -0.09 2.41 -5.13
N ASP A 45 -0.83 1.36 -5.50
CA ASP A 45 -2.25 1.48 -5.86
C ASP A 45 -3.14 1.75 -4.64
N TRP A 46 -2.83 1.10 -3.51
CA TRP A 46 -3.51 1.36 -2.25
C TRP A 46 -3.35 2.81 -1.80
N HIS A 47 -2.14 3.37 -1.93
CA HIS A 47 -1.89 4.77 -1.59
C HIS A 47 -2.71 5.74 -2.46
N LYS A 48 -2.84 5.47 -3.76
CA LYS A 48 -3.70 6.27 -4.66
C LYS A 48 -5.17 6.23 -4.22
N THR A 49 -5.69 5.06 -3.90
CA THR A 49 -7.11 4.92 -3.53
C THR A 49 -7.43 5.43 -2.13
N HIS A 50 -6.49 5.32 -1.17
CA HIS A 50 -6.75 5.63 0.24
C HIS A 50 -6.25 7.00 0.72
N VAL A 51 -5.25 7.59 0.05
CA VAL A 51 -4.57 8.79 0.54
C VAL A 51 -4.63 9.95 -0.46
N GLN A 52 -4.78 9.71 -1.77
CA GLN A 52 -4.88 10.81 -2.75
C GLN A 52 -6.19 11.61 -2.70
N ASN A 53 -7.20 11.18 -1.92
CA ASN A 53 -8.39 12.00 -1.67
C ASN A 53 -8.21 13.01 -0.52
N LEU A 54 -7.01 13.13 0.07
CA LEU A 54 -6.77 14.14 1.11
C LEU A 54 -6.75 15.58 0.56
N PRO A 55 -6.10 15.91 -0.56
CA PRO A 55 -6.14 17.26 -1.13
C PRO A 55 -7.57 17.70 -1.46
N SER A 56 -8.35 16.84 -2.11
CA SER A 56 -9.75 17.13 -2.47
C SER A 56 -10.65 17.26 -1.22
N ARG A 57 -10.43 16.44 -0.18
CA ARG A 57 -11.14 16.60 1.11
C ARG A 57 -10.75 17.87 1.85
N ILE A 58 -9.48 18.26 1.83
CA ILE A 58 -9.01 19.52 2.43
C ILE A 58 -9.61 20.72 1.70
N GLU A 59 -9.66 20.68 0.36
CA GLU A 59 -10.28 21.73 -0.46
C GLU A 59 -11.78 21.85 -0.18
N SER A 60 -12.51 20.73 -0.12
CA SER A 60 -13.95 20.72 0.23
C SER A 60 -14.26 21.24 1.64
N LEU A 61 -13.30 21.18 2.56
CA LEU A 61 -13.43 21.71 3.91
C LEU A 61 -13.04 23.19 4.01
N LYS A 62 -12.31 23.72 3.03
CA LYS A 62 -11.87 25.11 2.98
C LYS A 62 -12.95 26.05 2.42
N ASP A 63 -13.87 25.51 1.61
CA ASP A 63 -15.02 26.24 1.04
C ASP A 63 -16.26 26.23 1.95
N ARG A 64 -16.12 25.76 3.21
CA ARG A 64 -17.16 25.77 4.25
C ARG A 64 -16.81 26.77 5.35
#